data_AF-A0A2G2FWD2-F1
#
_entry.id   AF-A0A2G2FWD2-F1
#
_cell.length_a   1.000
_cell.length_b   1.000
_cell.length_c   1.000
_cell.angle_alpha   90.00
_cell.angle_beta   90.00
_cell.angle_gamma   90.00
#
_symmetry.space_group_name_H-M   'P 1'
#
loop_
_entity.id
_entity.type
_entity.pdbx_description
1 polymer ?
#
loop_
_entity_poly.entity_id
_entity_poly.type
_entity_poly.pdbx_seq_one_letter_code
_entity_poly.pdbx_strand_id
1 'polypeptide(L)' 'FEAGFGADNLGSVVTVPLLGIMQIIIDETPIFVNLASPTETKVTEAKNNPSENSGQKSSMEALLANPENKKFLK' A
#
# COMPACT_ATOMS: atom_id res chain seq x y z
N PHE A 1 -7.24 13.96 4.32
CA PHE A 1 -7.27 15.24 3.59
C PHE A 1 -7.56 14.96 2.13
N GLU A 2 -7.99 15.94 1.35
CA GLU A 2 -8.15 15.77 -0.10
C GLU A 2 -6.88 16.24 -0.80
N ALA A 3 -6.42 15.45 -1.78
CA ALA A 3 -5.29 15.80 -2.61
C ALA A 3 -5.52 15.33 -4.04
N GLY A 4 -4.98 16.08 -5.00
CA GLY A 4 -4.97 15.68 -6.39
C GLY A 4 -3.66 15.01 -6.77
N PHE A 5 -3.74 14.06 -7.70
CA PHE A 5 -2.59 13.27 -8.16
C PHE A 5 -2.50 13.22 -9.68
N GLY A 6 -1.28 13.08 -10.20
CA GLY A 6 -1.00 13.01 -11.63
C GLY A 6 -1.07 14.37 -12.33
N ALA A 7 -0.80 14.37 -13.65
CA ALA A 7 -0.83 15.57 -14.48
C ALA A 7 -2.22 16.20 -14.55
N ASP A 8 -3.26 15.36 -14.48
CA ASP A 8 -4.66 15.78 -14.56
C ASP A 8 -5.25 16.18 -13.19
N ASN A 9 -4.45 16.16 -12.11
CA ASN A 9 -4.84 16.56 -10.76
C ASN A 9 -6.11 15.86 -10.26
N LEU A 10 -6.20 14.54 -10.43
CA LEU A 10 -7.37 13.75 -10.05
C LEU A 10 -7.55 13.75 -8.54
N GLY A 11 -8.66 14.31 -8.06
CA GLY A 11 -8.96 14.43 -6.64
C GLY A 11 -9.21 13.09 -5.96
N SER A 12 -8.57 12.88 -4.81
CA SER A 12 -8.75 11.70 -3.95
C SER A 12 -8.78 12.09 -2.48
N VAL A 13 -9.59 11.36 -1.71
CA VAL A 13 -9.55 11.42 -0.25
C VAL A 13 -8.39 10.55 0.23
N VAL A 14 -7.45 11.15 0.97
CA VAL A 14 -6.24 10.51 1.47
C VAL A 14 -6.32 10.35 2.99
N THR A 15 -6.07 9.12 3.43
CA THR A 15 -5.90 8.76 4.84
C THR A 15 -4.49 8.22 5.04
N VAL A 16 -3.78 8.74 6.04
CA VAL A 16 -2.41 8.32 6.36
C VAL A 16 -2.38 7.82 7.81
N PRO A 17 -1.85 6.62 8.07
CA PRO A 17 -1.64 6.15 9.43
C PRO A 17 -0.66 7.07 10.17
N LEU A 18 -1.00 7.47 11.40
CA LEU A 18 -0.19 8.40 12.18
C LEU A 18 1.26 7.89 12.39
N LEU A 19 1.41 6.60 12.68
CA LEU A 19 2.74 5.97 12.85
C LEU A 19 3.53 5.83 11.55
N GLY A 20 2.89 5.99 10.39
CA GLY A 20 3.54 5.98 9.08
C GLY A 20 4.17 7.33 8.70
N ILE A 21 3.97 8.37 9.51
CA ILE A 21 4.56 9.69 9.26
C ILE A 21 6.00 9.69 9.77
N MET A 22 6.97 9.75 8.84
CA MET A 22 8.40 9.79 9.15
C MET A 22 8.87 11.20 9.55
N GLN A 23 8.46 12.23 8.80
CA GLN A 23 8.92 13.60 9.04
C GLN A 23 7.90 14.64 8.54
N ILE A 24 7.95 15.84 9.12
CA ILE A 24 7.21 17.03 8.65
C ILE A 24 8.22 18.16 8.46
N ILE A 25 8.21 18.77 7.27
CA ILE A 25 9.13 19.83 6.84
C ILE A 25 8.30 21.03 6.38
N ILE A 26 8.71 22.24 6.79
CA ILE A 26 8.14 23.51 6.35
C ILE A 26 9.29 24.36 5.82
N ASP A 27 9.19 24.86 4.58
CA ASP A 27 10.22 25.72 3.95
C ASP A 27 11.65 25.18 4.14
N GLU A 28 11.85 23.90 3.80
CA GLU A 28 13.13 23.16 3.97
C GLU A 28 13.60 22.97 5.43
N THR A 29 12.82 23.40 6.41
CA THR A 29 13.13 23.24 7.84
C THR A 29 12.33 22.07 8.42
N PRO A 30 12.98 20.97 8.86
CA PRO A 30 12.27 19.88 9.53
C PRO A 30 11.79 20.33 10.90
N ILE A 31 10.49 20.22 11.15
CA ILE A 31 9.86 20.56 12.44
C ILE A 31 9.48 19.32 13.27
N PHE A 32 9.50 18.14 12.65
CA PHE A 32 9.21 16.87 13.29
C PHE A 32 9.94 15.73 12.58
N VAL A 33 10.53 14.82 13.37
CA VAL A 33 11.14 13.58 12.89
C VAL A 33 10.72 12.44 13.83
N ASN A 34 10.13 11.40 13.25
CA ASN A 34 9.77 10.18 13.94
C ASN A 34 10.94 9.19 13.85
N LEU A 35 11.63 8.97 14.97
CA LEU A 35 12.77 8.04 15.09
C LEU A 35 12.35 6.64 15.53
N ALA A 36 11.04 6.38 15.67
CA ALA A 36 10.56 5.07 16.02
C ALA A 36 10.75 4.14 14.81
N SER A 37 11.56 3.10 14.98
CA SER A 37 11.53 1.97 14.05
C SER A 37 10.14 1.35 14.11
N PRO A 38 9.52 1.04 12.96
CA PRO A 38 8.30 0.24 12.96
C PRO A 38 8.64 -1.07 13.68
N THR A 39 8.13 -1.23 14.90
CA THR A 39 8.06 -2.57 15.47
C THR A 39 7.15 -3.30 14.49
N GLU A 40 7.68 -4.31 13.79
CA GLU A 40 6.81 -5.24 13.08
C GLU A 40 5.72 -5.58 14.08
N THR A 41 4.51 -5.09 13.81
CA THR A 41 3.35 -5.58 14.54
C THR A 41 3.33 -7.00 14.06
N LYS A 42 3.98 -7.91 14.82
CA LYS A 42 3.78 -9.33 14.65
C LYS A 42 2.29 -9.42 14.52
N VAL A 43 1.85 -9.85 13.34
CA VAL A 43 0.47 -10.16 13.08
C VAL A 43 0.20 -11.34 14.01
N THR A 44 0.00 -11.07 15.30
CA THR A 44 -0.38 -12.05 16.31
C THR A 44 -1.86 -12.37 16.16
N GLU A 45 -2.36 -12.40 14.93
CA GLU A 45 -3.63 -13.00 14.51
C GLU A 45 -3.54 -13.60 13.09
N ALA A 46 -2.36 -14.07 12.66
CA ALA A 46 -2.26 -14.99 11.51
C ALA A 46 -1.55 -16.30 11.89
N LYS A 47 -1.74 -16.75 13.13
CA LYS A 47 -1.69 -18.19 13.40
C LYS A 47 -3.00 -18.77 12.87
N ASN A 48 -3.00 -19.12 11.57
CA ASN A 48 -3.91 -20.02 10.85
C ASN A 48 -4.13 -19.49 9.43
N ASN A 49 -3.16 -19.66 8.53
CA ASN A 49 -3.41 -20.08 7.15
C ASN A 49 -2.06 -20.26 6.40
N PRO A 50 -1.79 -21.44 5.81
CA PRO A 50 -0.55 -21.71 5.10
C PRO A 50 -0.60 -21.05 3.72
N SER A 51 -0.27 -19.75 3.59
CA SER A 51 0.00 -19.17 2.26
C SER A 51 0.70 -17.80 2.31
N GLU A 52 1.99 -17.77 2.67
CA GLU A 52 2.88 -16.63 2.36
C GLU A 52 3.21 -16.49 0.85
N ASN A 53 2.30 -16.95 -0.01
CA ASN A 53 2.38 -16.85 -1.49
C ASN A 53 1.02 -16.48 -2.12
N SER A 54 0.03 -16.06 -1.33
CA SER A 54 -1.35 -15.86 -1.82
C SER A 54 -1.60 -14.53 -2.53
N GLY A 55 -0.83 -13.47 -2.26
CA GLY A 55 -1.05 -12.16 -2.89
C GLY A 55 -0.74 -12.14 -4.39
N GLN A 56 0.37 -12.75 -4.81
CA GLN A 56 0.73 -12.88 -6.22
C GLN A 56 -0.20 -13.87 -6.95
N LYS A 57 -0.54 -14.99 -6.29
CA LYS A 57 -1.49 -15.98 -6.84
C LYS A 57 -2.88 -15.37 -7.04
N SER A 58 -3.40 -14.63 -6.07
CA SER A 58 -4.70 -13.97 -6.15
C SER A 58 -4.76 -12.93 -7.28
N SER A 59 -3.68 -12.16 -7.48
CA SER A 59 -3.61 -11.16 -8.57
C SER A 59 -3.56 -11.83 -9.95
N MET A 60 -2.80 -12.92 -10.07
CA MET A 60 -2.68 -13.68 -11.32
C MET A 60 -3.97 -14.47 -11.63
N GLU A 61 -4.64 -15.01 -10.61
CA GLU A 61 -5.93 -15.68 -10.73
C GLU A 61 -7.04 -14.71 -11.15
N ALA A 62 -7.11 -13.51 -10.55
CA ALA A 62 -8.05 -12.48 -10.96
C ALA A 62 -7.79 -12.01 -12.41
N LEU A 63 -6.52 -11.92 -12.81
CA LEU A 63 -6.14 -11.60 -14.19
C LEU A 63 -6.60 -12.69 -15.16
N LEU A 64 -6.46 -13.98 -14.83
CA LEU A 64 -6.83 -15.10 -15.70
C LEU A 64 -8.33 -15.44 -15.67
N ALA A 65 -9.08 -14.99 -14.67
CA ALA A 65 -10.53 -15.20 -14.55
C ALA A 65 -11.33 -14.49 -15.67
N ASN A 66 -10.78 -13.45 -16.28
CA ASN A 66 -11.41 -12.77 -17.42
C ASN A 66 -11.19 -13.58 -18.72
N PRO A 67 -12.25 -14.02 -19.43
CA PRO A 67 -12.14 -14.78 -20.68
C PRO A 67 -11.28 -14.09 -21.76
N GLU A 68 -11.25 -12.76 -21.79
CA GLU A 68 -10.46 -11.94 -22.73
C GLU A 68 -8.95 -12.00 -22.46
N ASN A 69 -8.53 -12.48 -21.29
CA ASN A 69 -7.13 -12.53 -20.87
C ASN A 69 -6.46 -13.89 -21.19
N LYS A 70 -7.19 -14.84 -21.79
CA LYS A 70 -6.62 -16.12 -22.25
C LYS A 70 -5.52 -15.98 -23.29
N LYS A 71 -5.51 -14.86 -24.03
CA LYS A 71 -4.48 -14.52 -25.03
C LYS A 71 -3.06 -14.36 -24.44
N PHE A 72 -2.93 -14.19 -23.12
CA PHE A 72 -1.66 -14.01 -22.43
C PHE A 72 -0.98 -15.33 -22.01
N LEU A 73 -1.65 -16.48 -22.18
CA LEU A 73 -1.14 -17.82 -21.81
C LEU A 73 -0.34 -18.51 -22.94
N LYS A 74 0.25 -17.73 -23.86
CA LYS A 74 0.82 -18.23 -25.12
C LYS A 74 2.22 -18.80 -24.96
#